data_AF-A0A6J6D3I7-F1
#
_entry.id   AF-A0A6J6D3I7-F1
#
_cell.length_a   1.000
_cell.length_b   1.000
_cell.length_c   1.000
_cell.angle_alpha   90.00
_cell.angle_beta   90.00
_cell.angle_gamma   90.00
#
_symmetry.space_group_name_H-M   'P 1'
#
loop_
_entity.id
_entity.type
_entity.pdbx_description
1 polymer ?
#
loop_
_entity_poly.entity_id
_entity_poly.type
_entity_poly.pdbx_seq_one_letter_code
_entity_poly.pdbx_strand_id
1 'polypeptide(L)'
;MKDRIYVGLLIISSLNSVALWAYLIVTPFVLTNQFDLAPEQFGLILTLNSFGAYLGVQASSKLAQKIPAQWILLSMHVVSIGLGATLLITSATNPPLWLVMTIVWLFVFSFGMTVTPIGALSLAPHGNEAGTAASLMAVITSLALTAAGPLYASLSKQDMSGVGTTIAILHVVALIAMVTIVNPRKVPSLK
;
A
#
# COMPACT_ATOMS: atom_id res chain seq x y z
N MET A 1 -5.45 14.88 19.74
CA MET A 1 -6.51 14.29 18.89
C MET A 1 -7.39 15.31 18.14
N LYS A 2 -7.05 16.61 18.08
CA LYS A 2 -7.80 17.59 17.26
C LYS A 2 -7.31 17.69 15.81
N ASP A 3 -6.18 17.06 15.48
CA ASP A 3 -5.67 17.04 14.11
C ASP A 3 -6.35 15.95 13.29
N ARG A 4 -7.39 16.35 12.55
CA ARG A 4 -8.15 15.47 11.67
C ARG A 4 -7.28 14.95 10.51
N ILE A 5 -6.30 15.73 10.06
CA ILE A 5 -5.42 15.34 8.95
C ILE A 5 -4.51 14.22 9.42
N TYR A 6 -3.89 14.38 10.59
CA TYR A 6 -3.04 13.33 11.17
C TYR A 6 -3.81 12.02 11.40
N VAL A 7 -5.02 12.08 11.98
CA VAL A 7 -5.87 10.89 12.16
C VAL A 7 -6.24 10.25 10.82
N GLY A 8 -6.55 11.04 9.79
CA GLY A 8 -6.80 10.53 8.44
C GLY A 8 -5.59 9.81 7.86
N LEU A 9 -4.38 10.36 8.04
CA LEU A 9 -3.13 9.75 7.58
C LEU A 9 -2.77 8.48 8.34
N LEU A 10 -3.09 8.40 9.64
CA LEU A 10 -2.97 7.15 10.41
C LEU A 10 -3.83 6.04 9.80
N ILE A 11 -5.10 6.33 9.49
CA ILE A 11 -6.01 5.37 8.87
C ILE A 11 -5.49 4.94 7.49
N ILE A 12 -5.07 5.90 6.67
CA ILE A 12 -4.53 5.62 5.32
C ILE A 12 -3.26 4.76 5.40
N SER A 13 -2.33 5.07 6.30
CA SER A 13 -1.11 4.29 6.53
C SER A 13 -1.46 2.85 6.92
N SER A 14 -2.36 2.68 7.89
CA SER A 14 -2.83 1.35 8.31
C SER A 14 -3.44 0.55 7.17
N LEU A 15 -4.32 1.16 6.37
CA LEU A 15 -4.97 0.50 5.23
C LEU A 15 -3.95 0.07 4.16
N ASN A 16 -2.98 0.94 3.84
CA ASN A 16 -1.91 0.63 2.90
C ASN A 16 -1.06 -0.54 3.39
N SER A 17 -0.68 -0.54 4.68
CA SER A 17 0.09 -1.62 5.27
C SER A 17 -0.67 -2.94 5.27
N VAL A 18 -1.97 -2.94 5.62
CA VAL A 18 -2.80 -4.15 5.59
C VAL A 18 -2.90 -4.72 4.18
N ALA A 19 -3.08 -3.88 3.16
CA ALA A 19 -3.11 -4.32 1.77
C ALA A 19 -1.78 -4.95 1.32
N LEU A 20 -0.64 -4.35 1.68
CA LEU A 20 0.69 -4.90 1.39
C LEU A 20 0.89 -6.25 2.09
N TRP A 21 0.49 -6.37 3.36
CA TRP A 21 0.65 -7.61 4.12
C TRP A 21 -0.22 -8.75 3.59
N ALA A 22 -1.44 -8.45 3.11
CA ALA A 22 -2.27 -9.43 2.43
C ALA A 22 -1.53 -10.04 1.22
N TYR A 23 -0.86 -9.20 0.42
CA TYR A 23 0.00 -9.65 -0.67
C TYR A 23 1.17 -10.52 -0.17
N LEU A 24 1.91 -10.07 0.84
CA LEU A 24 3.09 -10.77 1.35
C LEU A 24 2.76 -12.16 1.92
N ILE A 25 1.59 -12.31 2.54
CA ILE A 25 1.15 -13.58 3.13
C ILE A 25 0.73 -14.57 2.05
N VAL A 26 0.00 -14.14 1.03
CA VAL A 26 -0.63 -15.04 0.05
C VAL A 26 0.34 -15.44 -1.08
N THR A 27 1.20 -14.51 -1.51
CA THR A 27 2.05 -14.69 -2.69
C THR A 27 2.95 -15.92 -2.67
N PRO A 28 3.65 -16.26 -1.57
CA PRO A 28 4.47 -17.48 -1.53
C PRO A 28 3.64 -18.73 -1.86
N PHE A 29 2.43 -18.82 -1.30
CA PHE A 29 1.55 -19.97 -1.54
C PHE A 29 1.03 -20.01 -2.98
N VAL A 30 0.65 -18.87 -3.55
CA VAL A 30 0.17 -18.83 -4.94
C VAL A 30 1.29 -19.18 -5.91
N LEU A 31 2.50 -18.68 -5.68
CA LEU A 31 3.65 -19.02 -6.53
C LEU A 31 3.99 -20.52 -6.49
N THR A 32 3.89 -21.17 -5.33
CA THR A 32 4.10 -22.61 -5.23
C THR A 32 2.92 -23.41 -5.78
N ASN A 33 1.68 -23.08 -5.41
CA ASN A 33 0.49 -23.89 -5.71
C ASN A 33 -0.02 -23.72 -7.15
N GLN A 34 0.08 -22.50 -7.71
CA GLN A 34 -0.46 -22.18 -9.03
C GLN A 34 0.59 -22.26 -10.14
N PHE A 35 1.87 -22.01 -9.80
CA PHE A 35 2.95 -21.88 -10.78
C PHE A 35 4.10 -22.88 -10.58
N ASP A 36 4.00 -23.80 -9.61
CA ASP A 36 5.00 -24.84 -9.31
C ASP A 36 6.44 -24.29 -9.17
N LEU A 37 6.58 -23.04 -8.71
CA LEU A 37 7.89 -22.39 -8.57
C LEU A 37 8.67 -22.97 -7.39
N ALA A 38 9.97 -23.12 -7.59
CA ALA A 38 10.88 -23.59 -6.55
C ALA A 38 11.08 -22.49 -5.48
N PRO A 39 11.24 -22.85 -4.19
CA PRO A 39 11.42 -21.89 -3.11
C PRO A 39 12.60 -20.92 -3.30
N GLU A 40 13.66 -21.31 -4.03
CA GLU A 40 14.80 -20.42 -4.29
C GLU A 40 14.41 -19.22 -5.18
N GLN A 41 13.41 -19.39 -6.06
CA GLN A 41 12.93 -18.34 -6.95
C GLN A 41 12.10 -17.28 -6.20
N PHE A 42 11.54 -17.63 -5.05
CA PHE A 42 10.80 -16.71 -4.20
C PHE A 42 11.70 -15.56 -3.72
N GLY A 43 12.95 -15.86 -3.35
CA GLY A 43 13.91 -14.86 -2.92
C GLY A 43 14.14 -13.79 -4.01
N LEU A 44 14.32 -14.22 -5.26
CA LEU A 44 14.50 -13.32 -6.40
C LEU A 44 13.27 -12.44 -6.65
N ILE A 45 12.08 -13.02 -6.60
CA ILE A 45 10.82 -12.27 -6.79
C ILE A 45 10.63 -11.24 -5.65
N LEU A 46 10.93 -11.62 -4.41
CA LEU A 46 10.83 -10.71 -3.27
C LEU A 46 11.87 -9.59 -3.35
N THR A 47 13.10 -9.89 -3.81
CA THR A 47 14.11 -8.88 -4.07
C THR A 47 13.66 -7.90 -5.16
N LEU A 48 13.09 -8.39 -6.26
CA LEU A 48 12.59 -7.54 -7.35
C LEU A 48 11.44 -6.63 -6.88
N ASN A 49 10.54 -7.15 -6.05
CA ASN A 49 9.47 -6.36 -5.44
C ASN A 49 10.01 -5.33 -4.44
N SER A 50 10.97 -5.71 -3.60
CA SER A 50 11.61 -4.77 -2.66
C SER A 50 12.34 -3.66 -3.40
N PHE A 51 12.97 -3.97 -4.53
CA PHE A 51 13.56 -2.98 -5.43
C PHE A 51 12.48 -2.06 -6.03
N GLY A 52 11.33 -2.60 -6.42
CA GLY A 52 10.16 -1.83 -6.86
C GLY A 52 9.66 -0.85 -5.79
N ALA A 53 9.50 -1.31 -4.54
CA ALA A 53 9.12 -0.45 -3.42
C ALA A 53 10.13 0.69 -3.20
N TYR A 54 11.43 0.35 -3.21
CA TYR A 54 12.49 1.35 -3.09
C TYR A 54 12.44 2.38 -4.22
N LEU A 55 12.29 1.94 -5.47
CA LEU A 55 12.12 2.84 -6.61
C LEU A 55 10.89 3.74 -6.46
N GLY A 56 9.78 3.23 -5.91
CA GLY A 56 8.58 4.02 -5.62
C GLY A 56 8.85 5.12 -4.59
N VAL A 57 9.58 4.80 -3.51
CA VAL A 57 10.00 5.79 -2.50
C VAL A 57 10.84 6.89 -3.16
N GLN A 58 11.84 6.51 -3.95
CA GLN A 58 12.70 7.48 -4.63
C GLN A 58 11.93 8.33 -5.66
N ALA A 59 11.04 7.70 -6.43
CA ALA A 59 10.22 8.37 -7.42
C ALA A 59 9.29 9.40 -6.77
N SER A 60 8.62 9.02 -5.68
CA SER A 60 7.74 9.94 -4.95
C SER A 60 8.49 11.09 -4.27
N SER A 61 9.68 10.83 -3.71
CA SER A 61 10.56 11.88 -3.17
C SER A 61 10.97 12.91 -4.22
N LYS A 62 11.36 12.45 -5.42
CA LYS A 62 11.68 13.34 -6.54
C LYS A 62 10.45 14.09 -7.04
N LEU A 63 9.31 13.42 -7.13
CA LEU A 63 8.06 14.00 -7.60
C LEU A 63 7.50 15.03 -6.62
N ALA A 64 7.70 14.84 -5.32
CA ALA A 64 7.29 15.75 -4.26
C ALA A 64 7.96 17.14 -4.35
N GLN A 65 9.08 17.26 -5.07
CA GLN A 65 9.72 18.55 -5.36
C GLN A 65 8.92 19.40 -6.37
N LYS A 66 8.02 18.78 -7.14
CA LYS A 66 7.25 19.43 -8.20
C LYS A 66 5.73 19.37 -7.98
N ILE A 67 5.25 18.31 -7.34
CA ILE A 67 3.83 18.05 -7.12
C ILE A 67 3.58 17.96 -5.61
N PRO A 68 2.53 18.62 -5.08
CA PRO A 68 2.19 18.51 -3.67
C PRO A 68 1.91 17.05 -3.28
N ALA A 69 2.48 16.62 -2.14
CA ALA A 69 2.42 15.25 -1.64
C ALA A 69 0.99 14.65 -1.60
N GLN A 70 -0.01 15.45 -1.27
CA GLN A 70 -1.42 15.05 -1.24
C GLN A 70 -1.95 14.51 -2.58
N TRP A 71 -1.50 15.06 -3.70
CA TRP A 71 -1.96 14.68 -5.04
C TRP A 71 -1.25 13.43 -5.51
N ILE A 72 0.02 13.28 -5.14
CA ILE A 72 0.77 12.02 -5.34
C ILE A 72 0.03 10.91 -4.59
N LEU A 73 -0.24 11.10 -3.29
CA LEU A 73 -0.93 10.11 -2.46
C LEU A 73 -2.31 9.73 -3.02
N LEU A 74 -3.13 10.72 -3.39
CA LEU A 74 -4.44 10.49 -4.00
C LEU A 74 -4.34 9.68 -5.31
N SER A 75 -3.41 10.06 -6.19
CA SER A 75 -3.22 9.36 -7.47
C SER A 75 -2.79 7.91 -7.27
N MET A 76 -1.91 7.63 -6.29
CA MET A 76 -1.46 6.27 -6.01
C MET A 76 -2.59 5.40 -5.47
N HIS A 77 -3.52 5.94 -4.67
CA HIS A 77 -4.71 5.18 -4.28
C HIS A 77 -5.57 4.79 -5.47
N VAL A 78 -5.79 5.70 -6.43
CA VAL A 78 -6.54 5.39 -7.66
C VAL A 78 -5.82 4.31 -8.48
N VAL A 79 -4.50 4.42 -8.64
CA VAL A 79 -3.69 3.41 -9.34
C VAL A 79 -3.79 2.06 -8.64
N SER A 80 -3.65 2.00 -7.33
CA SER A 80 -3.75 0.75 -6.55
C SER A 80 -5.15 0.13 -6.64
N ILE A 81 -6.23 0.91 -6.70
CA ILE A 81 -7.58 0.38 -6.95
C ILE A 81 -7.63 -0.31 -8.32
N GLY A 82 -7.12 0.34 -9.36
CA GLY A 82 -7.05 -0.24 -10.71
C GLY A 82 -6.22 -1.51 -10.77
N LEU A 83 -5.07 -1.54 -10.08
CA LEU A 83 -4.21 -2.72 -9.99
C LEU A 83 -4.88 -3.87 -9.23
N GLY A 84 -5.55 -3.58 -8.11
CA GLY A 84 -6.32 -4.57 -7.35
C GLY A 84 -7.47 -5.16 -8.16
N ALA A 85 -8.22 -4.32 -8.87
CA ALA A 85 -9.29 -4.76 -9.77
C ALA A 85 -8.75 -5.60 -10.94
N THR A 86 -7.63 -5.18 -11.54
CA THR A 86 -6.97 -5.94 -12.62
C THR A 86 -6.49 -7.30 -12.10
N LEU A 87 -5.89 -7.34 -10.92
CA LEU A 87 -5.45 -8.59 -10.29
C LEU A 87 -6.62 -9.53 -10.00
N LEU A 88 -7.75 -9.00 -9.52
CA LEU A 88 -8.98 -9.77 -9.31
C LEU A 88 -9.52 -10.36 -10.62
N ILE A 89 -9.65 -9.54 -11.67
CA ILE A 89 -10.20 -9.98 -12.96
C ILE A 89 -9.29 -11.02 -13.61
N THR A 90 -7.97 -10.76 -13.64
CA THR A 90 -7.00 -11.68 -14.24
C THR A 90 -6.89 -13.00 -13.48
N SER A 91 -7.17 -13.03 -12.17
CA SER A 91 -7.17 -14.27 -11.39
C SER A 91 -8.24 -15.26 -11.86
N ALA A 92 -9.33 -14.80 -12.50
CA ALA A 92 -10.37 -15.67 -13.03
C ALA A 92 -9.98 -16.39 -14.34
N THR A 93 -8.89 -15.99 -15.00
CA THR A 93 -8.54 -16.44 -16.36
C THR A 93 -7.29 -17.31 -16.43
N ASN A 94 -6.83 -17.89 -15.31
CA ASN A 94 -5.54 -18.62 -15.22
C ASN A 94 -4.39 -17.84 -15.87
N PRO A 95 -4.03 -16.68 -15.29
CA PRO A 95 -3.12 -15.74 -15.94
C PRO A 95 -1.70 -16.30 -15.99
N PRO A 96 -0.90 -15.93 -17.01
CA PRO A 96 0.51 -16.30 -17.01
C PRO A 96 1.26 -15.58 -15.89
N LEU A 97 2.29 -16.24 -15.35
CA LEU A 97 3.08 -15.75 -14.20
C LEU A 97 3.58 -14.31 -14.39
N TRP A 98 4.11 -13.99 -15.58
CA TRP A 98 4.68 -12.68 -15.86
C TRP A 98 3.66 -11.54 -15.69
N LEU A 99 2.38 -11.80 -16.00
CA LEU A 99 1.32 -10.81 -15.89
C LEU A 99 1.02 -10.51 -14.42
N VAL A 100 0.87 -11.57 -13.61
CA VAL A 100 0.65 -11.47 -12.15
C VAL A 100 1.81 -10.74 -11.50
N MET A 101 3.05 -11.12 -11.82
CA MET A 101 4.26 -10.50 -11.27
C MET A 101 4.36 -9.03 -11.67
N THR A 102 3.97 -8.66 -12.89
CA THR A 102 3.98 -7.25 -13.33
C THR A 102 2.96 -6.42 -12.56
N ILE A 103 1.73 -6.91 -12.40
CA ILE A 103 0.67 -6.21 -11.67
C ILE A 103 1.06 -6.02 -10.20
N VAL A 104 1.57 -7.09 -9.58
CA VAL A 104 2.07 -7.07 -8.20
C VAL A 104 3.23 -6.09 -8.04
N TRP A 105 4.21 -6.13 -8.96
CA TRP A 105 5.36 -5.24 -8.90
C TRP A 105 4.93 -3.76 -9.01
N LEU A 106 3.99 -3.45 -9.90
CA LEU A 106 3.40 -2.11 -10.02
C LEU A 106 2.65 -1.71 -8.75
N PHE A 107 1.97 -2.64 -8.08
CA PHE A 107 1.30 -2.39 -6.81
C PHE A 107 2.30 -2.07 -5.71
N VAL A 108 3.38 -2.85 -5.59
CA VAL A 108 4.44 -2.63 -4.61
C VAL A 108 5.19 -1.31 -4.88
N PHE A 109 5.41 -0.97 -6.15
CA PHE A 109 5.93 0.33 -6.56
C PHE A 109 4.99 1.48 -6.15
N SER A 110 3.68 1.35 -6.42
CA SER A 110 2.64 2.31 -5.99
C SER A 110 2.64 2.48 -4.47
N PHE A 111 2.70 1.37 -3.72
CA PHE A 111 2.84 1.39 -2.26
C PHE A 111 4.06 2.20 -1.83
N GLY A 112 5.23 1.93 -2.41
CA GLY A 112 6.45 2.70 -2.15
C GLY A 112 6.28 4.19 -2.40
N MET A 113 5.55 4.57 -3.45
CA MET A 113 5.23 5.97 -3.75
C MET A 113 4.31 6.65 -2.72
N THR A 114 3.59 5.89 -1.89
CA THR A 114 2.75 6.45 -0.81
C THR A 114 3.53 6.75 0.47
N VAL A 115 4.68 6.09 0.69
CA VAL A 115 5.45 6.18 1.94
C VAL A 115 5.96 7.60 2.17
N THR A 116 6.59 8.22 1.16
CA THR A 116 7.14 9.57 1.29
C THR A 116 6.05 10.63 1.52
N PRO A 117 4.95 10.68 0.73
CA PRO A 117 3.83 11.58 0.99
C PRO A 117 3.20 11.42 2.38
N ILE A 118 2.98 10.18 2.85
CA ILE A 118 2.40 9.94 4.17
C ILE A 118 3.31 10.50 5.26
N GLY A 119 4.61 10.19 5.21
CA GLY A 119 5.58 10.70 6.19
C GLY A 119 5.70 12.22 6.17
N ALA A 120 5.75 12.83 4.97
CA ALA A 120 5.81 14.28 4.84
C ALA A 120 4.57 14.97 5.41
N LEU A 121 3.38 14.46 5.09
CA LEU A 121 2.11 15.06 5.53
C LEU A 121 1.82 14.81 7.01
N SER A 122 2.28 13.70 7.59
CA SER A 122 1.99 13.34 8.98
C SER A 122 3.00 13.90 9.97
N LEU A 123 4.28 14.06 9.58
CA LEU A 123 5.35 14.43 10.51
C LEU A 123 5.75 15.90 10.41
N ALA A 124 5.66 16.53 9.23
CA ALA A 124 6.07 17.93 9.07
C ALA A 124 5.31 18.92 9.98
N PRO A 125 3.99 18.76 10.23
CA PRO A 125 3.28 19.64 11.16
C PRO A 125 3.69 19.47 12.64
N HIS A 126 4.39 18.40 12.98
CA HIS A 126 4.71 18.01 14.36
C HIS A 126 6.21 18.00 14.65
N GLY A 127 6.99 18.96 14.12
CA GLY A 127 8.46 18.97 14.22
C GLY A 127 9.04 18.72 15.63
N ASN A 128 8.47 19.34 16.68
CA ASN A 128 8.92 19.15 18.06
C ASN A 128 8.50 17.80 18.68
N GLU A 129 7.51 17.12 18.10
CA GLU A 129 6.95 15.85 18.57
C GLU A 129 7.02 14.75 17.50
N ALA A 130 7.87 14.91 16.49
CA ALA A 130 7.88 14.07 15.30
C ALA A 130 8.19 12.61 15.65
N GLY A 131 9.06 12.38 16.65
CA GLY A 131 9.35 11.05 17.17
C GLY A 131 8.14 10.40 17.83
N THR A 132 7.37 11.15 18.63
CA THR A 132 6.14 10.66 19.27
C THR A 132 5.06 10.37 18.24
N ALA A 133 4.89 11.25 17.25
CA ALA A 133 3.97 11.04 16.14
C ALA A 133 4.35 9.78 15.34
N ALA A 134 5.60 9.66 14.90
CA ALA A 134 6.07 8.48 14.18
C ALA A 134 5.86 7.18 14.98
N SER A 135 6.14 7.21 16.29
CA SER A 135 5.91 6.05 17.18
C SER A 135 4.43 5.68 17.26
N LEU A 136 3.55 6.66 17.41
CA LEU A 136 2.10 6.42 17.43
C LEU A 136 1.61 5.85 16.09
N MET A 137 2.12 6.36 14.96
CA MET A 137 1.80 5.84 13.63
C MET A 137 2.24 4.39 13.47
N ALA A 138 3.44 4.04 13.94
CA ALA A 138 3.93 2.68 13.93
C ALA A 138 3.06 1.75 14.80
N VAL A 139 2.70 2.18 16.01
CA VAL A 139 1.84 1.40 16.94
C VAL A 139 0.46 1.15 16.33
N ILE A 140 -0.20 2.20 15.81
CA ILE A 140 -1.53 2.07 15.19
C ILE A 140 -1.49 1.19 13.94
N THR A 141 -0.46 1.34 13.12
CA THR A 141 -0.27 0.50 11.92
C THR A 141 -0.08 -0.96 12.34
N SER A 142 0.74 -1.22 13.37
CA SER A 142 1.00 -2.57 13.86
C SER A 142 -0.27 -3.21 14.44
N LEU A 143 -1.05 -2.45 15.22
CA LEU A 143 -2.36 -2.89 15.73
C LEU A 143 -3.33 -3.21 14.60
N ALA A 144 -3.36 -2.40 13.54
CA ALA A 144 -4.20 -2.67 12.37
C ALA A 144 -3.78 -3.97 11.65
N LEU A 145 -2.48 -4.22 11.53
CA LEU A 145 -1.97 -5.48 10.98
C LEU A 145 -2.38 -6.68 11.82
N THR A 146 -2.25 -6.59 13.15
CA THR A 146 -2.69 -7.63 14.08
C THR A 146 -4.20 -7.86 13.97
N ALA A 147 -5.00 -6.79 13.95
CA ALA A 147 -6.45 -6.87 13.83
C ALA A 147 -6.90 -7.46 12.48
N ALA A 148 -6.12 -7.27 11.42
CA ALA A 148 -6.35 -7.88 10.11
C ALA A 148 -5.92 -9.36 10.03
N GLY A 149 -5.39 -9.96 11.11
CA GLY A 149 -5.02 -11.38 11.15
C GLY A 149 -6.08 -12.35 10.61
N PRO A 150 -7.35 -12.26 11.05
CA PRO A 150 -8.44 -13.11 10.54
C PRO A 150 -8.70 -12.91 9.04
N LEU A 151 -8.55 -11.69 8.53
CA LEU A 151 -8.64 -11.42 7.09
C LEU A 151 -7.57 -12.19 6.34
N TYR A 152 -6.31 -12.15 6.78
CA TYR A 152 -5.24 -12.86 6.10
C TYR A 152 -5.43 -14.38 6.11
N ALA A 153 -5.97 -14.91 7.22
CA ALA A 153 -6.26 -16.34 7.34
C ALA A 153 -7.32 -16.80 6.32
N SER A 154 -8.34 -15.96 6.07
CA SER A 154 -9.46 -16.27 5.17
C SER A 154 -9.15 -16.09 3.69
N LEU A 155 -8.03 -15.46 3.33
CA LEU A 155 -7.62 -15.31 1.94
C LEU A 155 -7.32 -16.67 1.29
N SER A 156 -7.81 -16.83 0.06
CA SER A 156 -7.44 -17.94 -0.83
C SER A 156 -5.92 -17.96 -1.01
N LYS A 157 -5.36 -19.18 -1.00
CA LYS A 157 -3.93 -19.46 -1.22
C LYS A 157 -3.69 -20.16 -2.56
N GLN A 158 -4.74 -20.24 -3.38
CA GLN A 158 -4.75 -20.91 -4.69
C GLN A 158 -4.60 -19.90 -5.84
N ASP A 159 -5.02 -18.66 -5.62
CA ASP A 159 -5.01 -17.60 -6.63
C ASP A 159 -4.84 -16.22 -5.97
N MET A 160 -4.69 -15.18 -6.79
CA MET A 160 -4.54 -13.79 -6.35
C MET A 160 -5.87 -13.04 -6.17
N SER A 161 -7.02 -13.70 -6.29
CA SER A 161 -8.33 -13.02 -6.26
C SER A 161 -8.60 -12.34 -4.91
N GLY A 162 -8.26 -13.02 -3.82
CA GLY A 162 -8.38 -12.49 -2.45
C GLY A 162 -7.47 -11.28 -2.22
N VAL A 163 -6.25 -11.31 -2.76
CA VAL A 163 -5.30 -10.20 -2.70
C VAL A 163 -5.80 -9.01 -3.51
N GLY A 164 -6.22 -9.23 -4.76
CA GLY A 164 -6.75 -8.19 -5.64
C GLY A 164 -7.98 -7.50 -5.04
N THR A 165 -8.91 -8.29 -4.49
CA THR A 165 -10.10 -7.78 -3.79
C THR A 165 -9.72 -6.93 -2.57
N THR A 166 -8.79 -7.43 -1.75
CA THR A 166 -8.32 -6.73 -0.55
C THR A 166 -7.66 -5.40 -0.92
N ILE A 167 -6.78 -5.40 -1.92
CA ILE A 167 -6.12 -4.17 -2.41
C ILE A 167 -7.17 -3.16 -2.88
N ALA A 168 -8.12 -3.60 -3.74
CA ALA A 168 -9.13 -2.71 -4.30
C ALA A 168 -10.01 -2.09 -3.21
N ILE A 169 -10.55 -2.90 -2.29
CA ILE A 169 -11.44 -2.44 -1.23
C ILE A 169 -10.71 -1.49 -0.28
N LEU A 170 -9.53 -1.89 0.22
CA LEU A 170 -8.81 -1.07 1.20
C LEU A 170 -8.34 0.25 0.61
N HIS A 171 -7.95 0.28 -0.68
CA HIS A 171 -7.57 1.53 -1.33
C HIS A 171 -8.78 2.40 -1.71
N VAL A 172 -9.96 1.83 -1.98
CA VAL A 172 -11.22 2.60 -2.06
C VAL A 172 -11.52 3.27 -0.72
N VAL A 173 -11.42 2.53 0.39
CA VAL A 173 -11.63 3.09 1.73
C VAL A 173 -10.59 4.15 2.05
N ALA A 174 -9.31 3.93 1.71
CA ALA A 174 -8.25 4.90 1.90
C ALA A 174 -8.47 6.17 1.05
N LEU A 175 -8.95 6.02 -0.19
CA LEU A 175 -9.30 7.15 -1.06
C LEU A 175 -10.48 7.96 -0.48
N ILE A 176 -11.50 7.28 0.04
CA ILE A 176 -12.63 7.94 0.72
C ILE A 176 -12.13 8.69 1.95
N ALA A 177 -11.29 8.06 2.78
CA ALA A 177 -10.68 8.70 3.95
C ALA A 177 -9.83 9.92 3.56
N MET A 178 -9.07 9.82 2.47
CA MET A 178 -8.27 10.92 1.93
C MET A 178 -9.15 12.10 1.52
N VAL A 179 -10.25 11.85 0.80
CA VAL A 179 -11.14 12.92 0.32
C VAL A 179 -11.97 13.53 1.46
N THR A 180 -12.45 12.73 2.41
CA THR A 180 -13.40 13.15 3.45
C THR A 180 -12.74 13.64 4.75
N ILE A 181 -11.68 12.96 5.20
CA ILE A 181 -11.02 13.23 6.48
C ILE A 181 -9.86 14.19 6.29
N VAL A 182 -8.94 13.88 5.37
CA VAL A 182 -7.76 14.71 5.09
C VAL A 182 -8.16 15.96 4.29
N ASN A 183 -9.06 15.79 3.30
CA ASN A 183 -9.47 16.82 2.35
C ASN A 183 -8.24 17.48 1.68
N PRO A 184 -7.82 17.00 0.48
CA PRO A 184 -6.60 17.46 -0.17
C PRO A 184 -6.53 18.98 -0.35
N ARG A 185 -7.67 19.68 -0.45
CA ARG A 185 -7.71 21.14 -0.63
C ARG A 185 -7.41 21.94 0.64
N LYS A 186 -7.49 21.30 1.81
CA LYS A 186 -7.27 21.95 3.12
C LYS A 186 -5.91 21.64 3.74
N VAL A 187 -5.12 20.79 3.08
CA VAL A 187 -3.77 20.45 3.53
C VAL A 187 -2.88 21.69 3.38
N PRO A 188 -2.24 22.17 4.46
CA PRO A 188 -1.34 23.31 4.40
C PRO A 188 -0.17 23.03 3.45
N SER A 189 0.26 24.04 2.69
CA SER A 189 1.48 23.92 1.88
C SER A 189 2.67 23.63 2.79
N LEU A 190 3.36 22.53 2.55
CA LEU A 190 4.67 22.25 3.17
C LEU A 190 5.63 23.35 2.69
N LYS A 191 5.94 24.32 3.56
CA LYS A 191 6.95 25.36 3.33
C LYS A 191 8.29 24.89 3.85
#